data_AF-A0AAE8HNM2-F1
#
_entry.id   AF-A0AAE8HNM2-F1
#
_cell.length_a   1.000
_cell.length_b   1.000
_cell.length_c   1.000
_cell.angle_alpha   90.00
_cell.angle_beta   90.00
_cell.angle_gamma   90.00
#
_symmetry.space_group_name_H-M   'P 1'
#
loop_
_entity.id
_entity.type
_entity.pdbx_description
1 polymer ?
#
loop_
_entity_poly.entity_id
_entity_poly.type
_entity_poly.pdbx_seq_one_letter_code
_entity_poly.pdbx_strand_id
1 'polypeptide(L)'
;MAVILRNLTEFKRFLGKPGATIQLVRNTFMDRQPEATRDAYRDKGMYAPRAVQALSRKAAVFTLRGYPGTVWLYWDKGARGWRFSGDTVTVPLVTGLGPADELVYRCSFADGFEPAPRSRVTRRPKHEDAQPALI
;
A
#
# COMPACT_ATOMS: atom_id res chain seq x y z
N MET A 1 5.80 10.59 -7.39
CA MET A 1 4.50 10.24 -8.02
C MET A 1 3.57 9.75 -6.92
N ALA A 2 2.35 10.30 -6.78
CA ALA A 2 1.44 9.90 -5.71
C ALA A 2 1.04 8.41 -5.84
N VAL A 3 1.01 7.70 -4.73
CA VAL A 3 0.44 6.34 -4.68
C VAL A 3 -1.05 6.46 -4.98
N ILE A 4 -1.52 5.76 -6.01
CA ILE A 4 -2.93 5.71 -6.39
C ILE A 4 -3.30 4.23 -6.52
N LEU A 5 -4.23 3.81 -5.68
CA LEU A 5 -4.72 2.45 -5.55
C LEU A 5 -6.22 2.43 -5.82
N ARG A 6 -6.65 1.58 -6.76
CA ARG A 6 -8.06 1.39 -7.12
C ARG A 6 -8.53 -0.04 -6.90
N ASN A 7 -7.60 -0.98 -6.79
CA ASN A 7 -7.90 -2.39 -6.64
C ASN A 7 -6.71 -3.17 -6.04
N LEU A 8 -6.95 -4.44 -5.71
CA LEU A 8 -5.95 -5.34 -5.14
C LEU A 8 -4.73 -5.53 -6.06
N THR A 9 -4.91 -5.55 -7.38
CA THR A 9 -3.80 -5.75 -8.32
C THR A 9 -2.82 -4.57 -8.29
N GLU A 10 -3.34 -3.34 -8.27
CA GLU A 10 -2.52 -2.13 -8.12
C GLU A 10 -1.82 -2.10 -6.77
N PHE A 11 -2.50 -2.51 -5.70
CA PHE A 11 -1.90 -2.64 -4.38
C PHE A 11 -0.75 -3.65 -4.35
N LYS A 12 -0.94 -4.85 -4.90
CA LYS A 12 0.14 -5.85 -5.02
C LYS A 12 1.31 -5.34 -5.86
N ARG A 13 1.03 -4.65 -6.97
CA ARG A 13 2.06 -4.02 -7.80
C ARG A 13 2.82 -2.95 -7.03
N PHE A 14 2.13 -2.16 -6.21
CA PHE A 14 2.75 -1.18 -5.33
C PHE A 14 3.67 -1.87 -4.31
N LEU A 15 3.19 -2.90 -3.60
CA LEU A 15 4.00 -3.64 -2.62
C LEU A 15 5.24 -4.31 -3.22
N GLY A 16 5.20 -4.66 -4.52
CA GLY A 16 6.36 -5.20 -5.23
C GLY A 16 7.42 -4.18 -5.62
N LYS A 17 7.20 -2.88 -5.38
CA LYS A 17 8.18 -1.83 -5.70
C LYS A 17 9.18 -1.66 -4.56
N PRO A 18 10.47 -1.39 -4.87
CA PRO A 18 11.45 -1.05 -3.85
C PRO A 18 10.99 0.13 -2.99
N GLY A 19 11.21 0.02 -1.68
CA GLY A 19 10.85 1.05 -0.71
C GLY A 19 9.34 1.23 -0.48
N ALA A 20 8.47 0.33 -0.96
CA ALA A 20 7.06 0.38 -0.61
C ALA A 20 6.85 0.21 0.89
N THR A 21 6.11 1.15 1.49
CA THR A 21 5.77 1.17 2.90
C THR A 21 4.26 1.28 3.09
N ILE A 22 3.77 0.69 4.18
CA ILE A 22 2.39 0.90 4.65
C ILE A 22 2.41 1.35 6.10
N GLN A 23 1.47 2.18 6.50
CA GLN A 23 1.29 2.59 7.89
C GLN A 23 -0.17 2.41 8.26
N LEU A 24 -0.44 1.68 9.34
CA LEU A 24 -1.78 1.63 9.90
C LEU A 24 -2.10 3.03 10.44
N VAL A 25 -3.19 3.63 9.96
CA VAL A 25 -3.66 4.96 10.40
C VAL A 25 -4.96 4.90 11.19
N ARG A 26 -5.73 3.81 11.06
CA ARG A 26 -6.92 3.57 11.87
C ARG A 26 -7.13 2.08 12.09
N ASN A 27 -7.57 1.72 13.29
CA ASN A 27 -7.96 0.36 13.64
C ASN A 27 -9.19 0.41 14.56
N THR A 28 -10.38 0.21 13.98
CA THR A 28 -11.63 0.37 14.73
C THR A 28 -11.81 -0.68 15.81
N PHE A 29 -11.22 -1.87 15.64
CA PHE A 29 -11.25 -2.90 16.68
C PHE A 29 -10.53 -2.42 17.93
N MET A 30 -9.36 -1.81 17.74
CA MET A 30 -8.56 -1.24 18.83
C MET A 30 -9.20 0.00 19.43
N ASP A 31 -9.94 0.80 18.65
CA ASP A 31 -10.69 1.95 19.16
C ASP A 31 -11.70 1.54 20.26
N ARG A 32 -12.20 0.29 20.24
CA ARG A 32 -13.14 -0.25 21.24
C ARG A 32 -12.46 -0.96 22.42
N GLN A 33 -11.14 -1.16 22.38
CA GLN A 33 -10.43 -1.84 23.45
C GLN A 33 -10.16 -0.88 24.64
N PRO A 34 -10.01 -1.42 25.87
CA PRO A 34 -9.55 -0.63 27.01
C PRO A 34 -8.24 0.11 26.71
N GLU A 35 -8.02 1.25 27.38
CA GLU A 35 -6.83 2.08 27.21
C GLU A 35 -5.53 1.29 27.39
N ALA A 36 -5.43 0.50 28.47
CA ALA A 36 -4.26 -0.34 28.72
C ALA A 36 -3.94 -1.29 27.54
N THR A 37 -4.96 -1.83 26.86
CA THR A 37 -4.76 -2.67 25.67
C THR A 37 -4.31 -1.82 24.47
N ARG A 38 -4.89 -0.64 24.27
CA ARG A 38 -4.50 0.28 23.20
C ARG A 38 -3.04 0.71 23.33
N ASP A 39 -2.62 1.06 24.55
CA ASP A 39 -1.24 1.48 24.84
C ASP A 39 -0.27 0.32 24.67
N ALA A 40 -0.57 -0.86 25.21
CA ALA A 40 0.27 -2.05 25.03
C ALA A 40 0.49 -2.41 23.55
N TYR A 41 -0.50 -2.19 22.68
CA TYR A 41 -0.34 -2.39 21.23
C TYR A 41 0.39 -1.22 20.55
N ARG A 42 0.21 0.02 21.01
CA ARG A 42 0.99 1.17 20.55
C ARG A 42 2.49 0.94 20.82
N ASP A 43 2.83 0.46 22.01
CA ASP A 43 4.20 0.16 22.45
C ASP A 43 4.81 -1.01 21.67
N LYS A 44 3.99 -1.86 21.06
CA LYS A 44 4.41 -2.92 20.12
C LYS A 44 4.53 -2.43 18.67
N GLY A 45 4.42 -1.13 18.43
CA GLY A 45 4.58 -0.55 17.10
C GLY A 45 3.36 -0.70 16.20
N MET A 46 2.14 -0.80 16.78
CA MET A 46 0.91 -0.92 15.97
C MET A 46 0.75 0.18 14.92
N TYR A 47 1.17 1.41 15.21
CA TYR A 47 1.10 2.54 14.27
C TYR A 47 2.42 2.84 13.57
N ALA A 48 3.44 1.99 13.78
CA ALA A 48 4.74 2.14 13.15
C ALA A 48 4.66 1.90 11.63
N PRO A 49 5.48 2.62 10.83
CA PRO A 49 5.66 2.31 9.43
C PRO A 49 6.17 0.88 9.24
N ARG A 50 5.60 0.21 8.23
CA ARG A 50 5.87 -1.17 7.87
C ARG A 50 6.56 -1.21 6.51
N ALA A 51 7.70 -1.86 6.43
CA ALA A 51 8.39 -2.10 5.17
C ALA A 51 8.06 -3.50 4.64
N VAL A 52 7.89 -3.63 3.33
CA VAL A 52 7.66 -4.95 2.73
C VAL A 52 8.92 -5.80 2.90
N GLN A 53 8.79 -6.94 3.56
CA GLN A 53 9.86 -7.92 3.71
C GLN A 53 9.77 -9.00 2.64
N ALA A 54 8.56 -9.53 2.44
CA ALA A 54 8.30 -10.57 1.46
C ALA A 54 6.87 -10.48 0.93
N LEU A 55 6.70 -10.87 -0.32
CA LEU A 55 5.40 -10.94 -0.97
C LEU A 55 5.17 -12.38 -1.46
N SER A 56 3.98 -12.91 -1.19
CA SER A 56 3.54 -14.20 -1.70
C SER A 56 2.25 -14.04 -2.49
N ARG A 57 1.81 -15.12 -3.14
CA ARG A 57 0.50 -15.15 -3.81
C ARG A 57 -0.66 -14.87 -2.85
N LYS A 58 -0.49 -15.18 -1.56
CA LYS A 58 -1.54 -15.23 -0.53
C LYS A 58 -1.45 -14.11 0.51
N ALA A 59 -0.28 -13.51 0.68
CA ALA A 59 -0.03 -12.52 1.72
C ALA A 59 1.22 -11.66 1.45
N ALA A 60 1.32 -10.53 2.15
CA ALA A 60 2.57 -9.82 2.37
C ALA A 60 3.04 -9.96 3.82
N VAL A 61 4.34 -10.06 4.01
CA VAL A 61 5.03 -10.00 5.30
C VAL A 61 5.73 -8.66 5.38
N PHE A 62 5.59 -8.00 6.51
CA PHE A 62 6.17 -6.70 6.78
C PHE A 62 7.03 -6.72 8.02
N THR A 63 8.13 -5.97 7.99
CA THR A 63 8.90 -5.61 9.19
C THR A 63 8.39 -4.28 9.76
N LEU A 64 8.41 -4.15 11.08
CA LEU A 64 8.05 -2.91 11.77
C LEU A 64 9.30 -2.05 12.01
N ARG A 65 9.30 -0.81 11.52
CA ARG A 65 10.44 0.09 11.69
C ARG A 65 10.60 0.45 13.17
N GLY A 66 11.73 0.09 13.76
CA GLY A 66 12.04 0.37 15.18
C GLY A 66 11.46 -0.62 16.17
N TYR A 67 10.87 -1.74 15.73
CA TYR A 67 10.29 -2.76 16.61
C TYR A 67 10.73 -4.17 16.22
N PRO A 68 11.02 -5.04 17.20
CA PRO A 68 11.24 -6.46 16.93
C PRO A 68 9.90 -7.12 16.60
N GLY A 69 9.64 -7.37 15.31
CA GLY A 69 8.41 -8.05 14.91
C GLY A 69 8.15 -8.05 13.41
N THR A 70 7.26 -8.96 13.00
CA THR A 70 6.71 -9.00 11.65
C THR A 70 5.19 -9.02 11.69
N VAL A 71 4.56 -8.42 10.68
CA VAL A 71 3.10 -8.38 10.52
C VAL A 71 2.75 -8.98 9.18
N TRP A 72 1.67 -9.76 9.15
CA TRP A 72 1.19 -10.41 7.95
C TRP A 72 -0.13 -9.78 7.52
N LEU A 73 -0.27 -9.54 6.21
CA LEU A 73 -1.52 -9.12 5.61
C LEU A 73 -1.94 -10.16 4.57
N TYR A 74 -3.00 -10.91 4.88
CA TYR A 74 -3.50 -12.00 4.04
C TYR A 74 -4.61 -11.55 3.10
N TRP A 75 -4.64 -12.13 1.90
CA TRP A 75 -5.68 -11.96 0.87
C TRP A 75 -5.98 -13.28 0.15
N ASP A 76 -5.65 -14.41 0.77
CA ASP A 76 -5.75 -15.76 0.21
C ASP A 76 -7.22 -16.19 -0.02
N LYS A 77 -8.11 -15.84 0.90
CA LYS A 77 -9.58 -15.96 0.75
C LYS A 77 -10.18 -14.81 -0.06
N GLY A 78 -9.34 -14.05 -0.76
CA GLY A 78 -9.69 -12.84 -1.49
C GLY A 78 -9.57 -11.57 -0.64
N ALA A 79 -9.75 -10.44 -1.31
CA ALA A 79 -9.83 -9.11 -0.70
C ALA A 79 -11.29 -8.60 -0.72
N ARG A 80 -12.24 -9.50 -0.44
CA ARG A 80 -13.67 -9.17 -0.49
C ARG A 80 -13.96 -8.05 0.52
N GLY A 81 -14.60 -6.98 0.04
CA GLY A 81 -14.91 -5.81 0.87
C GLY A 81 -13.72 -4.87 1.11
N TRP A 82 -12.54 -5.14 0.56
CA TRP A 82 -11.44 -4.18 0.62
C TRP A 82 -11.77 -2.96 -0.23
N ARG A 83 -11.49 -1.78 0.31
CA ARG A 83 -11.70 -0.51 -0.38
C ARG A 83 -10.36 0.17 -0.63
N PHE A 84 -10.18 0.70 -1.84
CA PHE A 84 -8.96 1.37 -2.25
C PHE A 84 -9.33 2.79 -2.67
N SER A 85 -8.63 3.77 -2.11
CA SER A 85 -8.87 5.18 -2.42
C SER A 85 -7.58 5.97 -2.30
N GLY A 86 -7.07 6.49 -3.41
CA GLY A 86 -5.82 7.24 -3.43
C GLY A 86 -4.66 6.41 -2.89
N ASP A 87 -4.00 6.91 -1.84
CA ASP A 87 -2.90 6.24 -1.15
C ASP A 87 -3.37 5.31 -0.02
N THR A 88 -4.67 5.09 0.14
CA THR A 88 -5.25 4.41 1.28
C THR A 88 -5.91 3.09 0.89
N VAL A 89 -5.69 2.05 1.71
CA VAL A 89 -6.40 0.77 1.63
C VAL A 89 -7.12 0.49 2.93
N THR A 90 -8.40 0.15 2.83
CA THR A 90 -9.25 -0.23 3.96
C THR A 90 -9.52 -1.72 3.88
N VAL A 91 -9.18 -2.43 4.95
CA VAL A 91 -9.27 -3.89 5.08
C VAL A 91 -10.32 -4.21 6.13
N PRO A 92 -11.43 -4.87 5.78
CA PRO A 92 -12.40 -5.33 6.75
C PRO A 92 -11.79 -6.40 7.65
N LEU A 93 -12.03 -6.25 8.95
CA LEU A 93 -11.65 -7.19 9.99
C LEU A 93 -12.90 -7.92 10.45
N VAL A 94 -13.02 -9.18 10.02
CA VAL A 94 -14.12 -10.06 10.41
C VAL A 94 -13.65 -10.90 11.60
N THR A 95 -13.82 -10.36 12.81
CA THR A 95 -13.46 -11.05 14.06
C THR A 95 -14.55 -11.99 14.56
N GLY A 96 -15.77 -11.91 14.00
CA GLY A 96 -16.94 -12.63 14.50
C GLY A 96 -17.44 -12.11 15.87
N LEU A 97 -16.84 -11.04 16.40
CA LEU A 97 -17.09 -10.49 17.72
C LEU A 97 -17.46 -9.01 17.57
N GLY A 98 -18.76 -8.73 17.50
CA GLY A 98 -19.29 -7.36 17.46
C GLY A 98 -19.39 -6.75 16.06
N PRO A 99 -19.57 -5.42 15.96
CA PRO A 99 -19.74 -4.73 14.69
C PRO A 99 -18.52 -4.89 13.80
N ALA A 100 -18.73 -4.85 12.47
CA ALA A 100 -17.68 -5.00 11.48
C ALA A 100 -16.56 -3.98 11.72
N ASP A 101 -15.36 -4.48 11.98
CA ASP A 101 -14.19 -3.64 12.17
C ASP A 101 -13.41 -3.46 10.89
N GLU A 102 -12.55 -2.45 10.86
CA GLU A 102 -11.72 -2.14 9.71
C GLU A 102 -10.34 -1.65 10.14
N LEU A 103 -9.35 -2.04 9.33
CA LEU A 103 -7.99 -1.51 9.37
C LEU A 103 -7.80 -0.60 8.18
N VAL A 104 -7.36 0.63 8.41
CA VAL A 104 -7.05 1.59 7.35
C VAL A 104 -5.55 1.78 7.30
N TYR A 105 -4.95 1.50 6.15
CA TYR A 105 -3.54 1.70 5.90
C TYR A 105 -3.30 2.80 4.89
N ARG A 106 -2.35 3.67 5.19
CA ARG A 106 -1.77 4.61 4.23
C ARG A 106 -0.53 3.99 3.57
N CYS A 107 -0.41 4.14 2.27
CA CYS A 107 0.62 3.54 1.44
C CYS A 107 1.54 4.63 0.89
N SER A 108 2.84 4.45 1.03
CA SER A 108 3.86 5.45 0.66
C SER A 108 5.14 4.78 0.17
N PHE A 109 6.09 5.57 -0.31
CA PHE A 109 7.46 5.11 -0.50
C PHE A 109 8.31 5.60 0.67
N ALA A 110 9.32 4.82 1.07
CA ALA A 110 10.37 5.30 1.95
C ALA A 110 11.14 6.44 1.27
N ASP A 111 11.71 7.33 2.08
CA ASP A 111 12.51 8.46 1.60
C ASP A 111 13.61 7.96 0.65
N GLY A 112 13.73 8.61 -0.52
CA GLY A 112 14.69 8.24 -1.55
C GLY A 112 14.26 7.09 -2.50
N PHE A 113 13.12 6.44 -2.26
CA PHE A 113 12.57 5.39 -3.12
C PHE A 113 11.36 5.85 -3.94
N GLU A 114 11.10 7.15 -4.00
CA GLU A 114 10.00 7.67 -4.80
C GLU A 114 10.20 7.31 -6.28
N PRO A 115 9.21 6.68 -6.93
CA PRO A 115 9.33 6.34 -8.33
C PRO A 115 9.43 7.63 -9.16
N ALA A 116 10.49 7.71 -9.96
CA ALA A 116 10.73 8.82 -10.88
C ALA A 116 9.46 9.12 -11.69
N PRO A 117 9.08 10.40 -11.86
CA PRO A 117 7.94 10.74 -12.68
C PRO A 117 8.16 10.17 -14.07
N ARG A 118 7.24 9.34 -14.55
CA ARG A 118 7.23 8.91 -15.95
C ARG A 118 7.02 10.16 -16.79
N SER A 119 8.11 10.71 -17.33
CA SER A 119 8.05 11.72 -18.36
C SER A 119 7.23 11.12 -19.49
N ARG A 120 6.03 11.65 -19.74
CA ARG A 120 5.25 11.27 -20.90
C ARG A 120 6.10 11.70 -22.10
N VAL A 121 6.79 10.75 -22.72
CA VAL A 121 7.38 10.94 -24.03
C VAL A 121 6.20 11.18 -24.96
N THR A 122 5.88 12.44 -25.20
CA THR A 122 5.08 12.87 -26.34
C THR A 122 5.81 12.34 -27.57
N ARG A 123 5.27 11.28 -28.18
CA ARG A 123 5.69 10.85 -29.52
C ARG A 123 5.54 12.07 -30.43
N ARG A 124 6.66 12.69 -30.82
CA ARG A 124 6.66 13.64 -31.94
C ARG A 124 6.17 12.87 -33.17
N PRO A 125 5.19 13.38 -33.92
CA PRO A 125 4.85 12.78 -35.21
C PRO A 125 6.10 12.86 -36.11
N LYS A 126 6.40 11.72 -36.74
CA LYS A 126 7.47 11.57 -37.72
C LYS A 126 7.08 12.41 -38.94
N HIS A 127 7.69 13.59 -39.11
CA HIS A 127 7.57 14.35 -40.35
C HIS A 127 8.33 13.56 -41.42
N GLU A 128 7.61 12.99 -42.39
CA GLU A 128 8.22 12.38 -43.55
C GLU A 128 9.01 13.45 -44.32
N ASP A 129 10.29 13.18 -44.52
CA ASP A 129 11.12 13.79 -45.55
C ASP A 129 10.51 13.46 -46.91
N ALA A 130 9.87 14.44 -47.56
CA ALA A 130 9.62 14.42 -48.99
C ALA A 130 10.79 15.13 -49.68
N GLN A 131 11.57 14.34 -50.42
CA GLN A 131 12.75 14.69 -51.21
C GLN A 131 12.48 15.72 -52.34
N PRO A 132 13.53 16.35 -52.89
CA PRO A 132 13.43 17.53 -53.74
C PRO A 132 13.03 17.17 -55.18
N ALA A 133 12.21 18.00 -55.80
CA ALA A 133 11.99 17.96 -57.25
C ALA A 133 12.87 19.03 -57.92
N LEU A 134 13.83 18.55 -58.72
CA LEU A 134 14.43 19.32 -59.81
C LEU A 134 13.32 19.79 -60.76
N ILE A 135 13.36 21.06 -61.20
CA ILE A 135 13.40 21.49 -62.62
C ILE A 135 14.19 22.79 -62.68
#